data_AF-I4B946-F1
#
_entry.id   AF-I4B946-F1
#
_cell.length_a   1.000
_cell.length_b   1.000
_cell.length_c   1.000
_cell.angle_alpha   90.00
_cell.angle_beta   90.00
_cell.angle_gamma   90.00
#
_symmetry.space_group_name_H-M   'P 1'
#
loop_
_entity.id
_entity.type
_entity.pdbx_description
1 polymer ?
#
loop_
_entity_poly.entity_id
_entity_poly.type
_entity_poly.pdbx_seq_one_letter_code
_entity_poly.pdbx_strand_id
1 'polypeptide(L)'
;MKQSSCPSCGAPLTFENAHSLYAVCKYCRTMSVQTEDALKEVGKTAALVEDGSPLQLGTTGTIDGKTFKIVGRIQYQFGLGFWNEWYISIDSDDAWLGEASGLYFYTRLKKDAKIPENLEFANLYAGAPVTIDGKEFFVKDMQTSKVVSGEGELPFPFETAYEAPVVDLVRHDGTFATIDFSEDGSTGLTAGAPLVFIGRPLLFSDLNLTRIRSVYGFKASAAEVAS
;
A
#
# COMPACT_ATOMS: atom_id res chain seq x y z
N MET A 1 18.63 6.89 7.18
CA MET A 1 17.70 7.12 8.30
C MET A 1 17.83 8.55 8.79
N LYS A 2 16.77 9.35 8.66
CA LYS A 2 16.67 10.72 9.18
C LYS A 2 15.67 10.73 10.33
N GLN A 3 16.03 11.36 11.44
CA GLN A 3 15.15 11.54 12.58
C GLN A 3 14.73 13.01 12.67
N SER A 4 13.43 13.24 12.78
CA SER A 4 12.83 14.57 12.88
C SER A 4 11.80 14.57 14.02
N SER A 5 11.29 15.73 14.39
CA SER A 5 10.23 15.85 15.40
C SER A 5 8.90 16.17 14.74
N CYS A 6 7.83 15.51 15.18
CA CYS A 6 6.47 15.79 14.73
C CYS A 6 6.12 17.27 15.00
N PRO A 7 5.68 18.05 14.00
CA PRO A 7 5.40 19.48 14.18
C PRO A 7 4.21 19.75 15.13
N SER A 8 3.32 18.76 15.32
CA SER A 8 2.13 18.91 16.16
C SER A 8 2.36 18.59 17.64
N CYS A 9 3.17 17.56 17.95
CA CYS A 9 3.35 17.09 19.34
C CYS A 9 4.80 16.91 19.80
N GLY A 10 5.79 17.15 18.94
CA GLY A 10 7.22 17.02 19.26
C GLY A 10 7.74 15.57 19.33
N ALA A 11 6.89 14.55 19.17
CA ALA A 11 7.32 13.16 19.20
C ALA A 11 8.25 12.81 18.02
N PRO A 12 9.16 11.83 18.18
CA PRO A 12 10.09 11.47 17.11
C PRO A 12 9.37 10.84 15.90
N LEU A 13 9.77 11.29 14.72
CA LEU A 13 9.44 10.73 13.41
C LEU A 13 10.72 10.22 12.75
N THR A 14 10.66 9.04 12.15
CA THR A 14 11.79 8.40 11.48
C THR A 14 11.46 8.20 10.02
N PHE A 15 12.38 8.59 9.14
CA PHE A 15 12.35 8.28 7.71
C PHE A 15 13.52 7.34 7.43
N GLU A 16 13.20 6.08 7.25
CA GLU A 16 14.14 5.04 6.87
C GLU A 16 14.33 5.01 5.36
N ASN A 17 13.26 5.21 4.61
CA ASN A 17 13.24 5.12 3.16
C ASN A 17 13.41 6.53 2.53
N ALA A 18 14.32 6.61 1.55
CA ALA A 18 14.69 7.87 0.90
C ALA A 18 13.59 8.44 0.00
N HIS A 19 12.67 7.60 -0.48
CA HIS A 19 11.56 8.02 -1.33
C HIS A 19 10.29 8.36 -0.53
N SER A 20 10.29 8.08 0.77
CA SER A 20 9.21 8.50 1.67
C SER A 20 9.24 10.00 1.86
N LEU A 21 8.22 10.68 1.34
CA LEU A 21 8.03 12.10 1.56
C LEU A 21 7.16 12.38 2.77
N TYR A 22 6.35 11.41 3.21
CA TYR A 22 5.39 11.59 4.29
C TYR A 22 5.61 10.58 5.42
N ALA A 23 5.30 10.99 6.64
CA ALA A 23 5.26 10.11 7.81
C ALA A 23 4.08 10.45 8.71
N VAL A 24 3.42 9.41 9.25
CA VAL A 24 2.32 9.54 10.21
C VAL A 24 2.84 9.32 11.63
N CYS A 25 2.64 10.31 12.51
CA CYS A 25 3.05 10.22 13.91
C CYS A 25 2.23 9.16 14.67
N LYS A 26 2.90 8.14 15.21
CA LYS A 26 2.24 7.08 16.01
C LYS A 26 1.51 7.57 17.27
N TYR A 27 1.86 8.77 17.78
CA TYR A 27 1.30 9.31 19.01
C TYR A 27 0.07 10.19 18.77
N CYS A 28 0.18 11.15 17.84
CA CYS A 28 -0.87 12.13 17.59
C CYS A 28 -1.57 11.98 16.23
N ARG A 29 -1.13 11.04 15.39
CA ARG A 29 -1.62 10.75 14.03
C ARG A 29 -1.49 11.89 13.02
N THR A 30 -0.69 12.89 13.35
CA THR A 30 -0.38 13.95 12.40
C THR A 30 0.48 13.37 11.28
N MET A 31 0.00 13.48 10.04
CA MET A 31 0.78 13.25 8.84
C MET A 31 1.63 14.49 8.57
N SER A 32 2.92 14.26 8.33
CA SER A 32 3.90 15.32 8.08
C SER A 32 4.63 15.06 6.78
N VAL A 33 4.93 16.12 6.04
CA VAL A 33 5.70 16.08 4.79
C VAL A 33 7.12 16.58 5.02
N GLN A 34 8.09 15.88 4.44
CA GLN A 34 9.49 16.27 4.39
C GLN A 34 9.72 17.25 3.24
N THR A 35 9.97 18.52 3.57
CA THR A 35 10.44 19.53 2.62
C THR A 35 11.96 19.72 2.75
N GLU A 36 12.58 20.54 1.90
CA GLU A 36 14.02 20.82 1.94
C GLU A 36 14.45 21.36 3.31
N ASP A 37 13.68 22.30 3.87
CA ASP A 37 14.06 23.01 5.10
C ASP A 37 13.56 22.37 6.40
N ALA A 38 12.39 21.71 6.40
CA ALA A 38 11.73 21.25 7.63
C ALA A 38 10.67 20.16 7.38
N LEU A 39 10.13 19.58 8.46
CA LEU A 39 8.85 18.89 8.41
C LEU A 39 7.70 19.89 8.53
N LYS A 40 6.67 19.72 7.70
CA LYS A 40 5.43 20.49 7.77
C LYS A 40 4.25 19.57 8.06
N GLU A 41 3.29 20.07 8.83
CA GLU A 41 2.02 19.39 9.04
C GLU A 41 1.21 19.39 7.74
N VAL A 42 0.66 18.23 7.38
CA VAL A 42 -0.28 18.06 6.27
C VAL A 42 -1.69 17.97 6.85
N GLY A 43 -1.90 17.04 7.76
CA GLY A 43 -3.18 16.87 8.44
C GLY A 43 -3.13 15.73 9.45
N LYS A 44 -4.28 15.19 9.82
CA LYS A 44 -4.38 14.17 10.87
C LYS A 44 -5.23 12.98 10.43
N THR A 45 -4.61 11.81 10.39
CA THR A 45 -5.29 10.58 9.98
C THR A 45 -6.20 10.04 11.07
N ALA A 46 -7.21 9.26 10.67
CA ALA A 46 -8.02 8.50 11.61
C ALA A 46 -7.19 7.39 12.28
N ALA A 47 -7.66 6.89 13.42
CA ALA A 47 -7.04 5.73 14.05
C ALA A 47 -7.21 4.49 13.18
N LEU A 48 -6.19 3.62 13.17
CA LEU A 48 -6.30 2.29 12.56
C LEU A 48 -7.37 1.48 13.27
N VAL A 49 -8.17 0.75 12.49
CA VAL A 49 -9.06 -0.27 13.02
C VAL A 49 -8.25 -1.52 13.28
N GLU A 50 -8.50 -2.16 14.43
CA GLU A 50 -7.87 -3.43 14.79
C GLU A 50 -8.16 -4.48 13.70
N ASP A 51 -7.11 -5.18 13.29
CA ASP A 51 -7.12 -6.07 12.15
C ASP A 51 -6.40 -7.38 12.48
N GLY A 52 -6.65 -8.42 11.68
CA GLY A 52 -6.07 -9.74 11.87
C GLY A 52 -4.71 -9.96 11.20
N SER A 53 -4.05 -8.90 10.68
CA SER A 53 -2.77 -9.07 9.99
C SER A 53 -1.64 -9.35 10.99
N PRO A 54 -0.81 -10.37 10.75
CA PRO A 54 0.42 -10.58 11.52
C PRO A 54 1.51 -9.57 11.15
N LEU A 55 1.37 -8.84 10.05
CA LEU A 55 2.34 -7.82 9.65
C LEU A 55 2.21 -6.57 10.53
N GLN A 56 3.32 -5.87 10.68
CA GLN A 56 3.44 -4.60 11.42
C GLN A 56 4.62 -3.78 10.90
N LEU A 57 4.66 -2.50 11.25
CA LEU A 57 5.82 -1.65 10.96
C LEU A 57 7.12 -2.28 11.48
N GLY A 58 8.12 -2.30 10.61
CA GLY A 58 9.43 -2.89 10.86
C GLY A 58 9.54 -4.39 10.62
N THR A 59 8.45 -5.09 10.30
CA THR A 59 8.51 -6.48 9.81
C THR A 59 9.47 -6.55 8.63
N THR A 60 10.31 -7.57 8.60
CA THR A 60 11.22 -7.83 7.48
C THR A 60 10.91 -9.17 6.85
N GLY A 61 11.36 -9.35 5.61
CA GLY A 61 11.27 -10.61 4.90
C GLY A 61 12.13 -10.58 3.65
N THR A 62 11.96 -11.57 2.78
CA THR A 62 12.69 -11.68 1.51
C THR A 62 11.75 -11.82 0.32
N ILE A 63 12.05 -11.13 -0.77
CA ILE A 63 11.41 -11.31 -2.08
C ILE A 63 12.52 -11.39 -3.13
N ASP A 64 12.54 -12.46 -3.92
CA ASP A 64 13.56 -12.68 -4.97
C ASP A 64 15.01 -12.58 -4.45
N GLY A 65 15.24 -13.09 -3.23
CA GLY A 65 16.54 -13.06 -2.56
C GLY A 65 16.92 -11.71 -1.94
N LYS A 66 16.08 -10.68 -2.08
CA LYS A 66 16.31 -9.33 -1.57
C LYS A 66 15.54 -9.12 -0.28
N THR A 67 16.19 -8.50 0.71
CA THR A 67 15.53 -8.19 1.98
C THR A 67 14.65 -6.97 1.82
N PHE A 68 13.41 -7.05 2.30
CA PHE A 68 12.52 -5.91 2.42
C PHE A 68 12.21 -5.60 3.88
N LYS A 69 11.78 -4.37 4.13
CA LYS A 69 11.23 -3.93 5.41
C LYS A 69 9.93 -3.17 5.20
N ILE A 70 8.92 -3.47 6.01
CA ILE A 70 7.69 -2.70 6.09
C ILE A 70 7.99 -1.37 6.79
N VAL A 71 7.81 -0.27 6.07
CA VAL A 71 8.04 1.09 6.56
C VAL A 71 6.75 1.89 6.70
N GLY A 72 5.67 1.46 6.06
CA GLY A 72 4.37 2.10 6.17
C GLY A 72 3.20 1.17 5.88
N ARG A 73 2.00 1.72 6.03
CA ARG A 73 0.74 1.04 5.78
C ARG A 73 -0.36 2.04 5.47
N ILE A 74 -1.25 1.67 4.56
CA ILE A 74 -2.59 2.24 4.44
C ILE A 74 -3.65 1.17 4.71
N GLN A 75 -4.76 1.58 5.28
CA GLN A 75 -5.91 0.72 5.55
C GLN A 75 -7.07 1.17 4.69
N TYR A 76 -7.60 0.23 3.92
CA TYR A 76 -8.79 0.39 3.11
C TYR A 76 -10.01 -0.15 3.85
N GLN A 77 -11.14 0.51 3.69
CA GLN A 77 -12.46 0.04 4.10
C GLN A 77 -13.27 -0.35 2.86
N PHE A 78 -13.90 -1.51 2.89
CA PHE A 78 -14.80 -2.00 1.85
C PHE A 78 -15.99 -2.72 2.47
N GLY A 79 -17.21 -2.29 2.14
CA GLY A 79 -18.41 -2.78 2.83
C GLY A 79 -18.29 -2.68 4.35
N LEU A 80 -18.25 -3.84 5.03
CA LEU A 80 -18.06 -3.95 6.48
C LEU A 80 -16.66 -4.44 6.89
N GLY A 81 -15.76 -4.65 5.92
CA GLY A 81 -14.41 -5.16 6.11
C GLY A 81 -13.33 -4.12 5.91
N PHE A 82 -12.09 -4.53 6.23
CA PHE A 82 -10.89 -3.74 6.01
C PHE A 82 -9.80 -4.61 5.40
N TRP A 83 -8.98 -4.04 4.53
CA TRP A 83 -7.72 -4.66 4.09
C TRP A 83 -6.56 -3.70 4.27
N ASN A 84 -5.35 -4.27 4.22
CA ASN A 84 -4.11 -3.54 4.41
C ASN A 84 -3.28 -3.57 3.15
N GLU A 85 -2.67 -2.44 2.85
CA GLU A 85 -1.55 -2.38 1.92
C GLU A 85 -0.33 -1.86 2.66
N TRP A 86 0.72 -2.66 2.63
CA TRP A 86 1.96 -2.40 3.35
C TRP A 86 2.98 -1.78 2.41
N TYR A 87 3.44 -0.58 2.76
CA TYR A 87 4.51 0.10 2.05
C TYR A 87 5.85 -0.48 2.48
N ILE A 88 6.61 -1.02 1.52
CA ILE A 88 7.87 -1.69 1.78
C ILE A 88 9.03 -0.99 1.07
N SER A 89 10.16 -0.94 1.77
CA SER A 89 11.45 -0.60 1.17
C SER A 89 12.19 -1.90 0.84
N ILE A 90 12.63 -2.05 -0.41
CA ILE A 90 13.37 -3.21 -0.91
C ILE A 90 14.41 -2.75 -1.93
N ASP A 91 15.69 -3.06 -1.72
CA ASP A 91 16.80 -2.64 -2.59
C ASP A 91 16.87 -1.13 -2.87
N SER A 92 16.59 -0.30 -1.85
CA SER A 92 16.53 1.16 -1.99
C SER A 92 15.46 1.66 -2.99
N ASP A 93 14.48 0.81 -3.29
CA ASP A 93 13.30 1.13 -4.07
C ASP A 93 12.04 0.77 -3.27
N ASP A 94 10.89 1.21 -3.78
CA ASP A 94 9.62 1.09 -3.09
C ASP A 94 8.72 0.07 -3.76
N ALA A 95 7.96 -0.63 -2.93
CA ALA A 95 6.92 -1.53 -3.40
C ALA A 95 5.78 -1.59 -2.39
N TRP A 96 4.72 -2.28 -2.76
CA TRP A 96 3.58 -2.55 -1.92
C TRP A 96 3.40 -4.05 -1.72
N LEU A 97 2.94 -4.44 -0.54
CA LEU A 97 2.40 -5.75 -0.24
C LEU A 97 0.92 -5.59 0.14
N GLY A 98 0.02 -5.87 -0.80
CA GLY A 98 -1.42 -5.94 -0.53
C GLY A 98 -1.79 -7.26 0.14
N GLU A 99 -2.63 -7.23 1.17
CA GLU A 99 -3.15 -8.42 1.84
C GLU A 99 -4.60 -8.71 1.44
N ALA A 100 -4.84 -9.84 0.78
CA ALA A 100 -6.20 -10.28 0.49
C ALA A 100 -6.32 -11.81 0.56
N SER A 101 -7.28 -12.30 1.35
CA SER A 101 -7.63 -13.72 1.46
C SER A 101 -6.44 -14.66 1.75
N GLY A 102 -5.49 -14.22 2.58
CA GLY A 102 -4.30 -15.01 2.93
C GLY A 102 -3.20 -15.04 1.86
N LEU A 103 -3.38 -14.32 0.75
CA LEU A 103 -2.35 -14.04 -0.23
C LEU A 103 -1.77 -12.65 -0.02
N TYR A 104 -0.53 -12.51 -0.46
CA TYR A 104 0.21 -11.27 -0.48
C TYR A 104 0.44 -10.87 -1.93
N PHE A 105 0.16 -9.62 -2.28
CA PHE A 105 0.34 -9.11 -3.63
C PHE A 105 1.50 -8.14 -3.63
N TYR A 106 2.64 -8.61 -4.12
CA TYR A 106 3.82 -7.77 -4.28
C TYR A 106 3.71 -6.98 -5.56
N THR A 107 3.57 -5.67 -5.47
CA THR A 107 3.39 -4.78 -6.63
C THR A 107 4.27 -3.55 -6.56
N ARG A 108 4.56 -2.97 -7.74
CA ARG A 108 5.24 -1.69 -7.87
C ARG A 108 4.46 -0.75 -8.77
N LEU A 109 4.48 0.53 -8.45
CA LEU A 109 3.94 1.57 -9.32
C LEU A 109 4.71 1.60 -10.65
N LYS A 110 3.98 1.50 -11.74
CA LYS A 110 4.50 1.63 -13.09
C LYS A 110 4.11 2.99 -13.67
N LYS A 111 4.96 3.99 -13.42
CA LYS A 111 4.71 5.41 -13.75
C LYS A 111 4.48 5.69 -15.24
N ASP A 112 5.00 4.83 -16.12
CA ASP A 112 4.92 4.96 -17.57
C ASP A 112 3.94 3.97 -18.22
N ALA A 113 3.07 3.33 -17.41
CA ALA A 113 2.09 2.38 -17.91
C ALA A 113 1.14 3.03 -18.92
N LYS A 114 0.87 2.31 -20.01
CA LYS A 114 -0.08 2.70 -21.04
C LYS A 114 -1.34 1.86 -20.90
N ILE A 115 -2.44 2.54 -20.57
CA ILE A 115 -3.79 1.99 -20.51
C ILE A 115 -4.68 2.69 -21.55
N PRO A 116 -5.86 2.14 -21.91
CA PRO A 116 -6.79 2.82 -22.81
C PRO A 116 -7.19 4.20 -22.27
N GLU A 117 -7.19 5.23 -23.13
CA GLU A 117 -7.48 6.62 -22.73
C GLU A 117 -8.87 6.81 -22.13
N ASN A 118 -9.83 5.97 -22.54
CA ASN A 118 -11.23 5.97 -22.10
C ASN A 118 -11.55 4.83 -21.12
N LEU A 119 -10.54 4.30 -20.43
CA LEU A 119 -10.76 3.29 -19.39
C LEU A 119 -11.41 3.95 -18.17
N GLU A 120 -12.67 3.58 -17.90
CA GLU A 120 -13.42 4.09 -16.77
C GLU A 120 -13.80 2.95 -15.84
N PHE A 121 -13.66 3.15 -14.53
CA PHE A 121 -14.07 2.17 -13.51
C PHE A 121 -15.51 1.69 -13.71
N ALA A 122 -16.43 2.62 -14.02
CA ALA A 122 -17.85 2.34 -14.18
C ALA A 122 -18.19 1.40 -15.35
N ASN A 123 -17.29 1.24 -16.33
CA ASN A 123 -17.50 0.40 -17.51
C ASN A 123 -16.83 -0.97 -17.39
N LEU A 124 -16.13 -1.24 -16.29
CA LEU A 124 -15.46 -2.51 -16.03
C LEU A 124 -16.39 -3.53 -15.36
N TYR A 125 -16.09 -4.81 -15.58
CA TYR A 125 -16.79 -5.94 -14.96
C TYR A 125 -15.83 -7.12 -14.80
N ALA A 126 -16.14 -8.05 -13.89
CA ALA A 126 -15.34 -9.24 -13.68
C ALA A 126 -15.17 -10.05 -14.98
N GLY A 127 -13.93 -10.41 -15.31
CA GLY A 127 -13.56 -11.10 -16.55
C GLY A 127 -13.40 -10.18 -17.77
N ALA A 128 -13.66 -8.87 -17.67
CA ALA A 128 -13.43 -7.94 -18.77
C ALA A 128 -11.93 -7.88 -19.14
N PRO A 129 -11.58 -7.82 -20.43
CA PRO A 129 -10.20 -7.62 -20.85
C PRO A 129 -9.80 -6.15 -20.68
N VAL A 130 -8.59 -5.92 -20.18
CA VAL A 130 -7.96 -4.59 -20.11
C VAL A 130 -6.53 -4.72 -20.64
N THR A 131 -6.14 -3.80 -21.52
CA THR A 131 -4.78 -3.79 -22.06
C THR A 131 -3.90 -2.86 -21.24
N ILE A 132 -2.77 -3.35 -20.77
CA ILE A 132 -1.72 -2.56 -20.12
C ILE A 132 -0.42 -2.81 -20.88
N ASP A 133 0.21 -1.76 -21.42
CA ASP A 133 1.44 -1.86 -22.24
C ASP A 133 1.32 -2.85 -23.42
N GLY A 134 0.15 -2.90 -24.05
CA GLY A 134 -0.12 -3.83 -25.16
C GLY A 134 -0.22 -5.30 -24.73
N LYS A 135 -0.27 -5.59 -23.43
CA LYS A 135 -0.53 -6.91 -22.87
C LYS A 135 -1.94 -6.98 -22.33
N GLU A 136 -2.66 -8.04 -22.68
CA GLU A 136 -4.01 -8.28 -22.19
C GLU A 136 -3.97 -8.86 -20.77
N PHE A 137 -4.75 -8.23 -19.89
CA PHE A 137 -5.10 -8.66 -18.54
C PHE A 137 -6.61 -8.89 -18.46
N PHE A 138 -7.06 -9.67 -17.48
CA PHE A 138 -8.48 -9.87 -17.18
C PHE A 138 -8.80 -9.36 -15.79
N VAL A 139 -9.89 -8.62 -15.65
CA VAL A 139 -10.40 -8.17 -14.35
C VAL A 139 -10.73 -9.37 -13.48
N LYS A 140 -10.07 -9.47 -12.33
CA LYS A 140 -10.27 -10.52 -11.33
C LYS A 140 -11.21 -10.07 -10.21
N ASP A 141 -10.97 -8.87 -9.70
CA ASP A 141 -11.76 -8.29 -8.61
C ASP A 141 -11.88 -6.78 -8.81
N MET A 142 -12.99 -6.22 -8.33
CA MET A 142 -13.25 -4.79 -8.38
C MET A 142 -13.78 -4.36 -7.03
N GLN A 143 -13.22 -3.29 -6.45
CA GLN A 143 -13.65 -2.77 -5.17
C GLN A 143 -13.86 -1.27 -5.22
N THR A 144 -15.05 -0.85 -4.80
CA THR A 144 -15.26 0.53 -4.37
C THR A 144 -14.90 0.62 -2.90
N SER A 145 -13.76 1.23 -2.61
CA SER A 145 -13.19 1.26 -1.28
C SER A 145 -12.85 2.67 -0.82
N LYS A 146 -12.49 2.81 0.45
CA LYS A 146 -12.01 4.08 1.02
C LYS A 146 -10.71 3.85 1.74
N VAL A 147 -9.69 4.62 1.44
CA VAL A 147 -8.53 4.71 2.34
C VAL A 147 -8.98 5.50 3.55
N VAL A 148 -8.89 4.91 4.74
CA VAL A 148 -9.43 5.49 5.98
C VAL A 148 -8.35 5.83 7.00
N SER A 149 -7.19 5.18 6.93
CA SER A 149 -6.10 5.39 7.88
C SER A 149 -4.77 4.98 7.27
N GLY A 150 -3.69 5.41 7.92
CA GLY A 150 -2.33 5.04 7.56
C GLY A 150 -1.37 5.23 8.72
N GLU A 151 -0.25 4.51 8.68
CA GLU A 151 0.82 4.57 9.68
C GLU A 151 2.20 4.44 9.02
N GLY A 152 3.23 4.94 9.71
CA GLY A 152 4.60 4.88 9.24
C GLY A 152 4.86 5.87 8.09
N GLU A 153 5.72 5.48 7.17
CA GLU A 153 6.14 6.25 6.00
C GLU A 153 5.23 6.01 4.79
N LEU A 154 4.95 7.05 4.00
CA LEU A 154 4.09 6.93 2.80
C LEU A 154 4.64 7.77 1.64
N PRO A 155 4.42 7.35 0.37
CA PRO A 155 4.85 8.09 -0.81
C PRO A 155 3.91 9.22 -1.22
N PHE A 156 2.69 9.28 -0.66
CA PHE A 156 1.68 10.29 -0.97
C PHE A 156 0.98 10.81 0.30
N PRO A 157 0.39 12.01 0.28
CA PRO A 157 -0.38 12.56 1.39
C PRO A 157 -1.85 12.12 1.36
N PHE A 158 -2.47 12.03 2.54
CA PHE A 158 -3.92 12.19 2.68
C PHE A 158 -4.27 12.72 4.07
N GLU A 159 -5.21 13.66 4.14
CA GLU A 159 -5.63 14.27 5.40
C GLU A 159 -6.84 13.56 5.99
N THR A 160 -7.80 13.20 5.14
CA THR A 160 -9.06 12.55 5.49
C THR A 160 -9.26 11.31 4.64
N ALA A 161 -10.27 10.52 5.01
CA ALA A 161 -10.63 9.36 4.22
C ALA A 161 -11.04 9.78 2.79
N TYR A 162 -10.60 9.03 1.79
CA TYR A 162 -10.88 9.30 0.39
C TYR A 162 -11.33 8.04 -0.33
N GLU A 163 -12.13 8.20 -1.38
CA GLU A 163 -12.58 7.07 -2.20
C GLU A 163 -11.43 6.58 -3.09
N ALA A 164 -11.28 5.26 -3.15
CA ALA A 164 -10.29 4.59 -3.96
C ALA A 164 -10.95 3.40 -4.67
N PRO A 165 -11.54 3.62 -5.85
CA PRO A 165 -11.98 2.52 -6.69
C PRO A 165 -10.74 1.80 -7.23
N VAL A 166 -10.61 0.52 -6.92
CA VAL A 166 -9.46 -0.30 -7.33
C VAL A 166 -9.93 -1.50 -8.12
N VAL A 167 -9.14 -1.88 -9.11
CA VAL A 167 -9.40 -3.05 -9.96
C VAL A 167 -8.17 -3.92 -10.00
N ASP A 168 -8.32 -5.15 -9.54
CA ASP A 168 -7.28 -6.17 -9.61
C ASP A 168 -7.42 -6.98 -10.88
N LEU A 169 -6.32 -7.17 -11.59
CA LEU A 169 -6.25 -7.87 -12.85
C LEU A 169 -5.19 -8.95 -12.84
N VAL A 170 -5.40 -9.96 -13.67
CA VAL A 170 -4.48 -11.08 -13.82
C VAL A 170 -4.26 -11.41 -15.30
N ARG A 171 -3.03 -11.76 -15.66
CA ARG A 171 -2.69 -12.35 -16.96
C ARG A 171 -2.60 -13.86 -16.87
N HIS A 172 -2.75 -14.53 -18.00
CA HIS A 172 -2.60 -15.99 -18.08
C HIS A 172 -1.24 -16.51 -17.61
N ASP A 173 -0.18 -15.69 -17.66
CA ASP A 173 1.15 -16.06 -17.16
C ASP A 173 1.33 -15.85 -15.65
N GLY A 174 0.26 -15.47 -14.93
CA GLY A 174 0.27 -15.22 -13.49
C GLY A 174 0.71 -13.81 -13.09
N THR A 175 1.03 -12.94 -14.04
CA THR A 175 1.28 -11.52 -13.75
C THR A 175 0.03 -10.89 -13.16
N PHE A 176 0.20 -10.16 -12.07
CA PHE A 176 -0.86 -9.42 -11.38
C PHE A 176 -0.72 -7.92 -11.64
N ALA A 177 -1.84 -7.22 -11.68
CA ALA A 177 -1.88 -5.77 -11.72
C ALA A 177 -3.00 -5.24 -10.85
N THR A 178 -2.84 -4.03 -10.34
CA THR A 178 -3.93 -3.24 -9.75
C THR A 178 -3.98 -1.90 -10.48
N ILE A 179 -5.17 -1.48 -10.89
CA ILE A 179 -5.42 -0.11 -11.37
C ILE A 179 -6.19 0.62 -10.27
N ASP A 180 -5.62 1.72 -9.79
CA ASP A 180 -6.21 2.60 -8.79
C ASP A 180 -6.76 3.86 -9.50
N PHE A 181 -8.09 4.03 -9.43
CA PHE A 181 -8.81 5.15 -10.04
C PHE A 181 -9.02 6.30 -9.06
N SER A 182 -8.35 6.31 -7.90
CA SER A 182 -8.48 7.39 -6.90
C SER A 182 -8.02 8.75 -7.43
N GLU A 183 -7.08 8.79 -8.36
CA GLU A 183 -6.48 10.04 -8.85
C GLU A 183 -7.03 10.52 -10.22
N ASP A 184 -7.96 9.79 -10.84
CA ASP A 184 -8.37 10.00 -12.24
C ASP A 184 -9.46 11.06 -12.47
N GLY A 185 -9.90 11.72 -11.40
CA GLY A 185 -10.98 12.70 -11.41
C GLY A 185 -12.35 12.14 -11.07
N SER A 186 -12.54 10.81 -11.11
CA SER A 186 -13.80 10.14 -10.75
C SER A 186 -14.18 10.31 -9.28
N THR A 187 -13.19 10.52 -8.42
CA THR A 187 -13.33 10.72 -6.97
C THR A 187 -13.31 12.19 -6.54
N GLY A 188 -13.03 13.11 -7.48
CA GLY A 188 -12.86 14.53 -7.21
C GLY A 188 -11.56 14.92 -6.48
N LEU A 189 -10.60 14.00 -6.28
CA LEU A 189 -9.33 14.28 -5.60
C LEU A 189 -8.34 15.03 -6.50
N THR A 190 -8.10 14.54 -7.71
CA THR A 190 -7.20 15.10 -8.73
C THR A 190 -7.72 14.76 -10.12
N ALA A 191 -7.35 15.49 -11.17
CA ALA A 191 -7.70 15.16 -12.57
C ALA A 191 -6.55 14.43 -13.29
N GLY A 192 -5.92 13.47 -12.59
CA GLY A 192 -4.81 12.67 -13.07
C GLY A 192 -5.25 11.51 -13.98
N ALA A 193 -4.34 10.59 -14.23
CA ALA A 193 -4.66 9.29 -14.83
C ALA A 193 -4.70 8.23 -13.72
N PRO A 194 -5.44 7.11 -13.90
CA PRO A 194 -5.38 5.99 -12.97
C PRO A 194 -3.95 5.51 -12.77
N LEU A 195 -3.60 5.18 -11.52
CA LEU A 195 -2.29 4.63 -11.19
C LEU A 195 -2.29 3.13 -11.51
N VAL A 196 -1.19 2.65 -12.08
CA VAL A 196 -1.03 1.23 -12.43
C VAL A 196 0.08 0.61 -11.62
N PHE A 197 -0.25 -0.44 -10.88
CA PHE A 197 0.69 -1.24 -10.13
C PHE A 197 0.83 -2.62 -10.78
N ILE A 198 2.06 -3.09 -10.99
CA ILE A 198 2.34 -4.40 -11.61
C ILE A 198 3.14 -5.26 -10.64
N GLY A 199 2.84 -6.56 -10.61
CA GLY A 199 3.60 -7.51 -9.83
C GLY A 199 3.06 -8.93 -9.87
N ARG A 200 3.03 -9.60 -8.71
CA ARG A 200 2.67 -11.02 -8.61
C ARG A 200 2.15 -11.40 -7.22
N PRO A 201 1.31 -12.44 -7.11
CA PRO A 201 0.96 -13.00 -5.81
C PRO A 201 2.17 -13.73 -5.19
N LEU A 202 2.16 -13.78 -3.87
CA LEU A 202 3.10 -14.46 -2.98
C LEU A 202 2.31 -15.18 -1.89
N LEU A 203 2.81 -16.34 -1.49
CA LEU A 203 2.33 -17.00 -0.28
C LEU A 203 3.01 -16.40 0.94
N PHE A 204 2.36 -16.49 2.10
CA PHE A 204 2.96 -16.12 3.38
C PHE A 204 4.33 -16.80 3.59
N SER A 205 4.43 -18.08 3.25
CA SER A 205 5.66 -18.87 3.37
C SER A 205 6.80 -18.39 2.46
N ASP A 206 6.49 -17.73 1.34
CA ASP A 206 7.50 -17.27 0.39
C ASP A 206 8.25 -16.03 0.90
N LEU A 207 7.64 -15.30 1.84
CA LEU A 207 8.13 -14.02 2.34
C LEU A 207 9.21 -14.17 3.42
N ASN A 208 9.41 -15.35 4.01
CA ASN A 208 10.38 -15.61 5.08
C ASN A 208 10.36 -14.52 6.17
N LEU A 209 9.17 -14.23 6.70
CA LEU A 209 8.93 -13.08 7.55
C LEU A 209 9.59 -13.21 8.93
N THR A 210 10.07 -12.09 9.43
CA THR A 210 10.52 -11.93 10.82
C THR A 210 9.98 -10.62 11.41
N ARG A 211 9.87 -10.56 12.74
CA ARG A 211 9.28 -9.45 13.49
C ARG A 211 7.78 -9.25 13.19
N ILE A 212 7.04 -10.35 13.10
CA ILE A 212 5.58 -10.35 12.96
C ILE A 212 4.92 -10.35 14.34
N ARG A 213 3.66 -9.90 14.43
CA ARG A 213 2.87 -9.94 15.67
C ARG A 213 1.99 -11.19 15.72
N SER A 214 1.73 -11.65 16.95
CA SER A 214 0.71 -12.68 17.17
C SER A 214 -0.68 -12.07 17.02
N VAL A 215 -1.59 -12.78 16.39
CA VAL A 215 -3.01 -12.41 16.26
C VAL A 215 -3.87 -13.56 16.76
N TYR A 216 -5.17 -13.34 16.93
CA TYR A 216 -6.06 -14.38 17.44
C TYR A 216 -5.97 -15.66 16.58
N GLY A 217 -5.61 -16.78 17.19
CA GLY A 217 -5.44 -18.06 16.49
C GLY A 217 -4.11 -18.24 15.73
N PHE A 218 -3.22 -17.25 15.72
CA PHE A 218 -1.92 -17.31 15.03
C PHE A 218 -0.80 -16.77 15.93
N LYS A 219 0.15 -17.66 16.29
CA LYS A 219 1.31 -17.29 17.11
C LYS A 219 2.50 -16.96 16.21
N ALA A 220 3.07 -15.77 16.38
CA ALA A 220 4.27 -15.34 15.65
C ALA A 220 5.41 -16.35 15.72
N SER A 221 5.67 -16.89 16.93
CA SER A 221 6.73 -17.87 17.18
C SER A 221 6.60 -19.19 16.40
N ALA A 222 5.44 -19.48 15.83
CA ALA A 222 5.20 -20.68 15.02
C ALA A 222 5.47 -20.47 13.52
N ALA A 223 5.62 -19.21 13.09
CA ALA A 223 5.65 -18.81 11.68
C ALA A 223 6.83 -17.92 11.31
N GLU A 224 7.51 -17.30 12.26
CA GLU A 224 8.75 -16.57 12.03
C GLU A 224 9.88 -17.52 11.62
N VAL A 225 10.64 -17.12 10.61
CA VAL A 225 11.91 -17.76 10.32
C VAL A 225 12.89 -17.33 11.41
N ALA A 226 13.66 -18.29 11.96
CA ALA A 226 14.68 -17.98 12.95
C ALA A 226 15.69 -16.98 12.35
N SER A 227 15.87 -15.84 13.03
CA SER A 227 16.80 -14.77 12.66
C SER A 227 18.26 -15.20 12.72
#